data_AF-A0A3B4ETA7-F1
#
_entry.id   AF-A0A3B4ETA7-F1
#
_cell.length_a   1.000
_cell.length_b   1.000
_cell.length_c   1.000
_cell.angle_alpha   90.00
_cell.angle_beta   90.00
_cell.angle_gamma   90.00
#
_symmetry.space_group_name_H-M   'P 1'
#
loop_
_entity.id
_entity.type
_entity.pdbx_description
1 polymer ?
#
loop_
_entity_poly.entity_id
_entity_poly.type
_entity_poly.pdbx_seq_one_letter_code
_entity_poly.pdbx_strand_id
1 'polypeptide(L)' 'MALRRALHFVFKVGDRAKTATFYRDVLGMKILRHEEFEEGCKATCNGYIRHNSS' A
#
# COMPACT_ATOMS: atom_id res chain seq x y z
N MET A 1 21.15 -8.51 20.72
CA MET A 1 19.93 -7.67 20.64
C MET A 1 19.39 -7.76 19.23
N ALA A 2 18.11 -8.07 19.04
CA ALA A 2 17.49 -7.99 17.71
C ALA A 2 17.16 -6.52 17.41
N LEU A 3 17.89 -5.92 16.48
CA LEU A 3 17.57 -4.59 15.96
C LEU A 3 16.29 -4.70 15.13
N ARG A 4 15.26 -3.93 15.52
CA ARG A 4 14.00 -3.86 14.77
C ARG A 4 14.21 -2.95 13.55
N ARG A 5 13.73 -3.37 12.37
CA ARG A 5 13.77 -2.58 11.13
C ARG A 5 12.35 -2.32 10.64
N ALA A 6 12.02 -1.05 10.38
CA ALA A 6 10.76 -0.70 9.72
C ALA A 6 10.75 -1.25 8.29
N LEU A 7 9.60 -1.77 7.86
CA LEU A 7 9.48 -2.43 6.55
C LEU A 7 8.85 -1.53 5.49
N HIS A 8 7.61 -1.08 5.71
CA HIS A 8 6.84 -0.30 4.74
C HIS A 8 5.69 0.45 5.41
N PHE A 9 5.09 1.38 4.67
CA PHE A 9 3.82 2.05 5.00
C PHE A 9 2.73 1.60 4.03
N VAL A 10 1.49 1.59 4.50
CA VAL A 10 0.32 1.19 3.71
C VAL A 10 -0.57 2.41 3.49
N PHE A 11 -0.87 2.70 2.22
CA PHE A 11 -1.70 3.83 1.83
C PHE A 11 -2.99 3.34 1.16
N LYS A 12 -4.12 3.96 1.50
CA LYS A 12 -5.34 3.85 0.70
C LYS A 12 -5.20 4.72 -0.53
N VAL A 13 -5.47 4.16 -1.69
CA VAL A 13 -5.35 4.83 -2.97
C VAL A 13 -6.71 4.84 -3.66
N GLY A 14 -7.21 6.03 -4.01
CA GLY A 14 -8.46 6.18 -4.78
C GLY A 14 -8.25 6.01 -6.28
N ASP A 15 -7.26 6.71 -6.85
CA ASP A 15 -6.92 6.66 -8.28
C ASP A 15 -5.56 5.98 -8.48
N ARG A 16 -5.60 4.74 -8.99
CA ARG A 16 -4.39 3.91 -9.20
C ARG A 16 -3.48 4.47 -10.28
N ALA A 17 -4.02 5.06 -11.35
CA ALA A 17 -3.23 5.52 -12.49
C ALA A 17 -2.41 6.75 -12.11
N LYS A 18 -3.05 7.76 -11.49
CA LYS A 18 -2.35 8.95 -10.98
C LYS A 18 -1.28 8.59 -9.95
N THR A 19 -1.60 7.65 -9.07
CA THR A 19 -0.69 7.22 -8.01
C THR A 19 0.51 6.45 -8.57
N ALA A 20 0.32 5.59 -9.58
CA ALA A 20 1.42 4.89 -10.25
C ALA A 20 2.38 5.87 -10.94
N THR A 21 1.85 6.88 -11.64
CA THR A 21 2.65 7.96 -12.24
C THR A 21 3.41 8.74 -11.18
N PHE A 22 2.78 9.12 -10.07
CA PHE A 22 3.47 9.81 -8.99
C PHE A 22 4.64 9.00 -8.41
N TYR A 23 4.41 7.73 -8.04
CA TYR A 23 5.46 6.90 -7.47
C TYR A 23 6.63 6.67 -8.45
N ARG A 24 6.34 6.42 -9.72
CA ARG A 24 7.38 6.12 -10.73
C ARG A 24 8.10 7.39 -11.21
N ASP A 25 7.36 8.41 -11.63
CA ASP A 25 7.91 9.52 -12.41
C ASP A 25 8.33 10.69 -11.51
N VAL A 26 7.67 10.88 -10.36
CA VAL A 26 8.01 11.95 -9.41
C VAL A 26 8.96 11.45 -8.33
N LEU A 27 8.67 10.31 -7.70
CA LEU A 27 9.51 9.77 -6.61
C LEU A 27 10.61 8.83 -7.10
N GLY A 28 10.62 8.43 -8.37
CA GLY A 28 11.63 7.51 -8.91
C GLY A 28 11.55 6.09 -8.32
N MET A 29 10.41 5.70 -7.74
CA MET A 29 10.22 4.38 -7.14
C MET A 29 9.95 3.31 -8.20
N LYS A 30 10.10 2.04 -7.79
CA LYS A 30 9.87 0.88 -8.64
C LYS A 30 8.77 0.00 -8.05
N ILE A 31 7.95 -0.59 -8.92
CA ILE A 31 6.99 -1.61 -8.52
C ILE A 31 7.78 -2.85 -8.11
N LEU A 32 7.56 -3.33 -6.87
CA LEU A 32 8.25 -4.50 -6.34
C LEU A 32 7.43 -5.79 -6.55
N ARG A 33 6.12 -5.74 -6.30
CA ARG A 33 5.16 -6.86 -6.41
C ARG A 33 3.77 -6.30 -6.72
N HIS A 34 2.97 -7.02 -7.51
CA HIS A 34 1.56 -6.73 -7.78
C HIS A 34 0.75 -7.99 -7.47
N GLU A 35 -0.22 -7.84 -6.58
CA GLU A 35 -1.08 -8.94 -6.13
C GLU A 35 -2.53 -8.46 -6.21
N GLU A 36 -3.38 -9.27 -6.83
CA GLU A 36 -4.82 -9.04 -6.90
C GLU A 36 -5.51 -10.01 -5.95
N PHE A 37 -6.50 -9.52 -5.21
CA PHE A 37 -7.24 -10.30 -4.23
C PHE A 37 -8.72 -10.22 -4.59
N GLU A 38 -9.41 -11.36 -4.64
CA GLU A 38 -10.86 -11.44 -4.93
C GLU A 38 -11.69 -10.74 -3.84
N GLU A 39 -11.23 -10.82 -2.60
CA GLU A 39 -11.77 -10.10 -1.46
C GLU A 39 -10.72 -9.13 -0.92
N GLY A 40 -11.13 -7.92 -0.50
CA GLY A 40 -10.19 -6.98 0.12
C GLY A 40 -9.51 -7.63 1.33
N CYS A 41 -8.18 -7.43 1.50
CA CYS A 41 -7.44 -8.02 2.63
C CYS A 41 -8.23 -7.77 3.94
N LYS A 42 -8.60 -8.86 4.63
CA LYS A 42 -9.11 -8.83 6.00
C LYS A 42 -8.13 -7.97 6.78
N ALA A 43 -8.57 -6.79 7.22
CA ALA A 43 -7.76 -5.60 7.53
C ALA A 43 -6.75 -5.72 8.70
N THR A 44 -6.18 -6.89 8.92
CA THR A 44 -5.15 -7.23 9.89
C THR A 44 -3.79 -7.48 9.24
N CYS A 45 -3.73 -7.84 7.94
CA CYS A 45 -2.46 -8.17 7.27
C CYS A 45 -1.57 -6.95 7.00
N ASN A 46 -2.19 -5.81 6.66
CA ASN A 46 -1.54 -4.57 6.23
C ASN A 46 -1.84 -3.37 7.17
N GLY A 47 -2.15 -3.67 8.43
CA GLY A 47 -2.58 -2.68 9.43
C GLY A 47 -4.07 -2.31 9.36
N TYR A 48 -4.59 -1.71 10.42
CA TYR A 48 -6.03 -1.41 10.57
C TYR A 48 -6.47 -0.35 9.57
N ILE A 49 -7.23 -0.78 8.57
CA ILE A 49 -7.84 0.08 7.57
C ILE A 49 -9.20 0.53 8.13
N ARG A 50 -9.36 1.80 8.55
CA ARG A 50 -10.68 2.36 8.91
C ARG A 50 -11.61 2.26 7.70
N HIS A 51 -12.64 1.43 7.73
CA HIS A 51 -13.67 1.48 6.69
C HIS A 51 -14.36 2.84 6.79
N ASN A 52 -14.41 3.60 5.69
CA ASN A 52 -15.31 4.76 5.65
C ASN A 52 -16.72 4.18 5.63
N SER A 53 -17.40 4.20 6.78
CA SER A 53 -18.84 4.18 6.83
C SER A 53 -19.32 5.51 6.25
N SER A 54 -19.64 5.51 4.95
CA SER A 54 -20.66 6.41 4.40
C SER A 54 -22.03 5.83 4.74
#